data_AF-A0A378T8U2-F1
#
_entry.id   AF-A0A378T8U2-F1
#
_cell.length_a   1.000
_cell.length_b   1.000
_cell.length_c   1.000
_cell.angle_alpha   90.00
_cell.angle_beta   90.00
_cell.angle_gamma   90.00
#
_symmetry.space_group_name_H-M   'P 1'
#
loop_
_entity.id
_entity.type
_entity.pdbx_description
1 polymer ?
#
loop_
_entity_poly.entity_id
_entity_poly.type
_entity_poly.pdbx_seq_one_letter_code
_entity_poly.pdbx_strand_id
1 'polypeptide(L)' 'MTHFGSVAKLKQASVEEITAVPGIGVTTATAVLEALGVPVSTESAPPEAEVRDDDSGQRVWG' A
#
# COMPACT_ATOMS: atom_id res chain seq x y z
N MET A 1 9.60 26.55 0.71
CA MET A 1 10.12 25.24 1.14
C MET A 1 9.31 24.17 0.45
N THR A 2 9.97 23.14 -0.09
CA THR A 2 9.30 22.04 -0.77
C THR A 2 9.49 20.79 0.11
N HIS A 3 8.43 20.31 0.75
CA HIS A 3 8.56 19.25 1.78
C HIS A 3 8.95 17.88 1.19
N PHE A 4 8.36 17.46 0.06
CA PHE A 4 8.60 16.13 -0.51
C PHE A 4 9.35 16.14 -1.85
N GLY A 5 9.40 17.28 -2.56
CA GLY A 5 10.17 17.44 -3.80
C GLY A 5 9.71 16.63 -5.03
N SER A 6 8.98 15.53 -4.86
CA SER A 6 8.30 14.77 -5.93
C SER A 6 7.18 13.88 -5.37
N VAL A 7 6.25 13.45 -6.25
CA VAL A 7 5.17 12.51 -5.89
C VAL A 7 5.73 11.12 -5.55
N ALA A 8 6.82 10.70 -6.20
CA ALA A 8 7.47 9.43 -5.89
C ALA A 8 7.98 9.39 -4.43
N LYS A 9 8.57 10.49 -3.95
CA LYS A 9 8.99 10.63 -2.55
C LYS A 9 7.80 10.69 -1.59
N LEU A 10 6.69 11.31 -1.99
CA LEU A 10 5.47 11.35 -1.20
C LEU A 10 4.83 9.96 -1.01
N LYS A 11 4.89 9.10 -2.03
CA LYS A 11 4.42 7.70 -1.94
C LYS A 11 5.24 6.84 -0.98
N GLN A 12 6.50 7.20 -0.75
CA GLN A 12 7.41 6.51 0.15
C GLN A 12 7.36 7.06 1.58
N ALA A 13 6.73 8.22 1.78
CA ALA A 13 6.62 8.86 3.08
C ALA A 13 5.53 8.18 3.92
N SER A 14 5.79 8.08 5.23
CA SER A 14 4.79 7.63 6.20
C SER A 14 3.71 8.69 6.44
N VAL A 15 2.56 8.27 6.98
CA VAL A 15 1.49 9.19 7.41
C VAL A 15 2.05 10.23 8.39
N GLU A 16 2.92 9.82 9.32
CA GLU A 16 3.54 10.68 10.33
C GLU A 16 4.42 11.76 9.68
N GLU A 17 5.26 11.40 8.72
CA GLU A 17 6.07 12.35 7.95
C GLU A 17 5.22 13.34 7.15
N ILE A 18 4.09 12.88 6.59
CA ILE A 18 3.16 13.73 5.85
C ILE A 18 2.46 14.72 6.79
N THR A 19 2.08 14.29 7.99
CA THR A 19 1.48 15.17 9.01
C THR A 19 2.47 16.17 9.63
N ALA A 20 3.77 15.98 9.46
CA ALA A 20 4.77 16.97 9.87
C ALA A 20 4.70 18.26 9.01
N VAL A 21 3.95 18.26 7.91
CA VAL A 21 3.72 19.45 7.09
C VAL A 21 2.66 20.35 7.75
N PRO A 22 2.95 21.66 7.95
CA PRO A 22 1.98 22.59 8.51
C PRO A 22 0.65 22.60 7.75
N GLY A 23 -0.45 22.35 8.46
CA GLY A 23 -1.80 22.34 7.90
C GLY A 23 -2.25 21.01 7.30
N ILE A 24 -1.43 19.95 7.36
CA ILE A 24 -1.80 18.60 6.92
C ILE A 24 -2.11 17.72 8.13
N GLY A 25 -3.37 17.29 8.23
CA GLY A 25 -3.81 16.32 9.23
C GLY A 25 -3.72 14.88 8.74
N VAL A 26 -3.89 13.93 9.65
CA VAL A 26 -3.90 12.48 9.36
C VAL A 26 -4.88 12.14 8.24
N THR A 27 -6.10 12.68 8.28
CA THR A 27 -7.13 12.44 7.25
C THR A 27 -6.65 12.84 5.85
N THR A 28 -5.99 13.99 5.74
CA THR A 28 -5.44 14.47 4.47
C THR A 28 -4.25 13.62 4.02
N ALA A 29 -3.36 13.25 4.95
CA ALA A 29 -2.22 12.39 4.66
C ALA A 29 -2.66 11.02 4.11
N THR A 30 -3.63 10.38 4.76
CA THR A 30 -4.21 9.10 4.35
C THR A 30 -4.88 9.20 2.98
N ALA A 31 -5.72 10.22 2.75
CA ALA A 31 -6.42 10.40 1.48
C ALA A 31 -5.46 10.62 0.31
N VAL A 32 -4.34 11.32 0.54
CA VAL A 32 -3.31 11.52 -0.49
C VAL A 32 -2.61 10.21 -0.82
N LEU A 33 -2.21 9.41 0.19
CA LEU A 33 -1.60 8.10 -0.04
C LEU A 33 -2.54 7.15 -0.79
N GLU A 34 -3.81 7.11 -0.39
CA GLU A 34 -4.85 6.32 -1.06
C GLU A 34 -5.04 6.74 -2.53
N ALA A 35 -5.16 8.05 -2.80
CA ALA A 35 -5.28 8.58 -4.16
C ALA A 35 -4.04 8.28 -5.03
N LEU A 36 -2.89 8.08 -4.40
CA LEU A 36 -1.65 7.69 -5.05
C LEU A 36 -1.50 6.17 -5.23
N GLY A 37 -2.49 5.39 -4.79
CA GLY A 37 -2.47 3.93 -4.83
C GLY A 37 -1.51 3.31 -3.82
N VAL A 38 -1.13 4.05 -2.77
CA VAL A 38 -0.34 3.53 -1.66
C VAL A 38 -1.30 2.96 -0.63
N PRO A 39 -1.32 1.62 -0.45
CA PRO A 39 -2.15 1.03 0.59
C PRO A 39 -1.60 1.45 1.94
N VAL A 40 -2.34 2.33 2.62
CA VAL A 40 -2.14 2.69 4.02
C VAL A 40 -2.72 1.56 4.88
N SER A 41 -2.10 0.38 4.76
CA SER A 41 -2.51 -0.81 5.48
C SER A 41 -2.24 -0.58 6.97
N THR A 42 -3.29 -0.51 7.77
CA THR A 42 -3.23 -0.71 9.24
C THR A 42 -2.91 -2.17 9.61
N GLU A 43 -2.35 -2.95 8.69
CA GLU A 43 -2.36 -4.40 8.75
C GLU A 43 -1.06 -4.91 8.14
N SER A 44 -0.12 -5.25 9.02
CA SER A 44 0.89 -6.28 8.77
C SER A 44 0.18 -7.64 8.65
N ALA A 45 -0.71 -7.82 7.69
CA ALA A 45 -1.10 -9.15 7.27
C ALA A 45 -0.06 -9.60 6.25
N PRO A 46 0.57 -10.77 6.46
CA PRO A 46 1.51 -11.31 5.47
C PRO A 46 0.80 -11.43 4.13
N PRO A 47 1.52 -11.25 2.99
CA PRO A 47 0.93 -11.47 1.68
C PRO A 47 0.33 -12.87 1.69
N GLU A 48 -0.98 -12.95 1.57
CA GLU A 48 -1.73 -14.19 1.48
C GLU A 48 -1.01 -15.05 0.45
N ALA A 49 -0.45 -16.14 0.98
CA ALA A 49 0.29 -17.12 0.22
C ALA A 49 -0.55 -17.49 -0.99
N GLU A 50 -0.03 -17.17 -2.18
CA GLU A 50 0.00 -18.03 -3.35
C GLU A 50 -0.72 -19.36 -3.09
N VAL A 51 -2.03 -19.36 -3.36
CA VAL A 51 -2.82 -20.57 -3.50
C VAL A 51 -2.18 -21.32 -4.67
N ARG A 52 -1.26 -22.23 -4.34
CA ARG A 52 -0.88 -23.33 -5.21
C ARG A 52 -2.07 -24.27 -5.21
N ASP A 53 -3.01 -24.06 -6.12
CA ASP A 53 -3.92 -25.12 -6.54
C ASP A 53 -3.09 -26.15 -7.32
N ASP A 54 -2.48 -27.05 -6.55
CA ASP A 54 -2.10 -28.39 -6.98
C ASP A 54 -3.39 -29.17 -7.27
N ASP A 55 -3.97 -29.02 -8.46
CA ASP A 55 -4.90 -30.01 -9.00
C ASP A 55 -4.17 -30.91 -10.01
N SER A 56 -3.21 -31.65 -9.48
CA SER A 56 -2.63 -32.84 -10.10
C SER A 56 -3.68 -33.97 -10.05
N GLY A 57 -4.79 -33.84 -10.79
CA GLY A 57 -6.03 -34.50 -10.39
C GLY A 57 -6.83 -35.33 -11.39
N GLN A 58 -6.56 -35.33 -12.71
CA GLN A 58 -7.34 -36.22 -13.60
C GLN A 58 -6.67 -36.58 -14.93
N ARG A 59 -5.75 -37.55 -14.84
CA ARG A 59 -5.49 -38.52 -15.90
C ARG A 59 -6.25 -39.80 -15.56
N VAL A 60 -7.50 -39.93 -16.00
CA VAL A 60 -8.15 -41.24 -16.11
C VAL A 60 -8.59 -41.44 -17.56
N TRP A 61 -7.96 -42.43 -18.17
CA TRP A 61 -8.15 -42.91 -19.53
C TRP A 61 -9.43 -43.75 -19.59
N GLY A 62 -10.21 -43.60 -20.65
CA GLY A 62 -11.38 -44.43 -20.97
C GLY A 62 -11.75 -44.28 -22.43
#